data_AF-A0A8J3KBX0-F1
#
_entry.id   AF-A0A8J3KBX0-F1
#
_cell.length_a   1.000
_cell.length_b   1.000
_cell.length_c   1.000
_cell.angle_alpha   90.00
_cell.angle_beta   90.00
_cell.angle_gamma   90.00
#
_symmetry.space_group_name_H-M   'P 1'
#
loop_
_entity.id
_entity.type
_entity.pdbx_description
1 polymer ?
#
loop_
_entity_poly.entity_id
_entity_poly.type
_entity_poly.pdbx_seq_one_letter_code
_entity_poly.pdbx_strand_id
1 'polypeptide(L)' 'MWSKRLVIDGIWWRVRAGAPWRDVLARYGPRQTVYSLFRRWQRSGVWVQLVTAMQARADADGRLCWKVNVDSTICRAR' A
#
# COMPACT_ATOMS: atom_id res chain seq x y z
N MET A 1 -7.04 19.78 7.15
CA MET A 1 -7.69 18.74 6.31
C MET A 1 -6.59 17.85 5.75
N TRP A 2 -6.56 16.56 6.08
CA TRP A 2 -5.51 15.65 5.59
C TRP A 2 -5.65 15.46 4.07
N SER A 3 -4.56 15.67 3.33
CA SER A 3 -4.57 15.44 1.89
C SER A 3 -4.67 13.94 1.60
N LYS A 4 -5.47 13.56 0.60
CA LYS A 4 -5.57 12.16 0.16
C LYS A 4 -4.19 11.56 -0.14
N ARG A 5 -3.25 12.38 -0.64
CA ARG A 5 -1.85 12.00 -0.89
C ARG A 5 -1.14 11.52 0.38
N LEU A 6 -1.24 12.25 1.49
CA LEU A 6 -0.61 11.87 2.77
C LEU A 6 -1.15 10.54 3.31
N VAL A 7 -2.45 10.31 3.18
CA VAL A 7 -3.07 9.05 3.63
C VAL A 7 -2.59 7.88 2.78
N ILE A 8 -2.49 8.08 1.45
CA ILE A 8 -1.95 7.10 0.51
C ILE A 8 -0.46 6.83 0.79
N ASP A 9 0.33 7.86 1.06
CA ASP A 9 1.75 7.73 1.42
C ASP A 9 1.93 6.94 2.72
N GLY A 10 1.03 7.10 3.69
CA GLY A 10 1.02 6.30 4.92
C GLY A 10 0.74 4.83 4.67
N ILE A 11 -0.15 4.51 3.72
CA ILE A 11 -0.40 3.13 3.29
C ILE A 11 0.86 2.57 2.61
N TRP A 12 1.48 3.32 1.70
CA TRP A 12 2.70 2.89 1.01
C TRP A 12 3.86 2.66 1.96
N TRP A 13 4.08 3.57 2.90
CA TRP A 13 5.10 3.41 3.93
C TRP A 13 4.86 2.15 4.74
N ARG A 14 3.60 1.89 5.17
CA ARG A 14 3.24 0.69 5.93
C ARG A 14 3.50 -0.59 5.13
N VAL A 15 3.10 -0.62 3.86
CA VAL A 15 3.29 -1.78 2.97
C VAL A 15 4.79 -2.03 2.74
N ARG A 16 5.58 -0.99 2.47
CA ARG A 16 7.03 -1.11 2.28
C ARG A 16 7.76 -1.53 3.55
N ALA A 17 7.35 -1.01 4.70
CA ALA A 17 8.01 -1.29 5.98
C ALA A 17 7.59 -2.64 6.59
N GLY A 18 6.52 -3.27 6.10
CA GLY A 18 5.94 -4.47 6.73
C GLY A 18 5.40 -4.22 8.14
N ALA A 19 5.25 -2.95 8.55
CA ALA A 19 4.95 -2.57 9.92
C ALA A 19 3.48 -2.86 10.28
N PRO A 20 3.18 -3.16 11.57
CA PRO A 20 1.80 -3.25 12.02
C PRO A 20 1.13 -1.88 11.86
N TRP A 21 -0.18 -1.88 11.58
CA TRP A 21 -0.95 -0.64 11.37
C TRP A 21 -0.84 0.34 12.55
N ARG A 22 -0.57 -0.18 13.76
CA ARG A 22 -0.39 0.61 14.99
C ARG A 22 0.83 1.54 14.93
N ASP A 23 1.83 1.19 14.15
CA ASP A 23 3.10 1.92 14.06
C ASP A 23 3.11 2.92 12.89
N VAL A 24 1.99 3.09 12.19
CA VAL A 24 1.84 4.12 11.16
C VAL A 24 2.02 5.49 11.79
N LEU A 25 3.04 6.20 11.32
CA LEU A 25 3.40 7.52 11.81
C LEU A 25 2.22 8.50 11.70
N ALA A 26 1.96 9.24 12.78
CA ALA A 26 0.86 10.22 12.85
C ALA A 26 0.96 11.34 11.79
N ARG A 27 2.14 11.53 11.18
CA ARG A 27 2.37 12.46 10.06
C ARG A 27 1.50 12.17 8.83
N TYR A 28 1.04 10.92 8.66
CA TYR A 28 0.18 10.51 7.55
C TYR A 28 -1.32 10.72 7.85
N GLY A 29 -1.64 11.24 9.03
CA GLY A 29 -3.00 11.42 9.53
C GLY A 29 -3.46 10.28 10.44
N PRO A 30 -4.73 10.32 10.87
CA PRO A 30 -5.27 9.35 11.80
C PRO A 30 -5.18 7.95 11.23
N ARG A 31 -4.59 7.03 12.00
CA ARG A 31 -4.45 5.61 11.65
C ARG A 31 -5.77 4.98 11.18
N GLN A 32 -6.89 5.38 11.78
CA GLN A 32 -8.23 4.91 11.40
C GLN A 32 -8.60 5.31 9.96
N THR A 33 -8.24 6.53 9.53
CA THR A 33 -8.49 7.02 8.17
C THR A 33 -7.64 6.26 7.15
N VAL A 34 -6.35 6.06 7.46
CA VAL A 34 -5.41 5.29 6.64
C VAL A 34 -5.93 3.85 6.46
N TYR A 35 -6.31 3.21 7.56
CA TYR A 35 -6.85 1.85 7.54
C TYR A 35 -8.20 1.75 6.83
N SER A 36 -9.11 2.70 7.06
CA SER A 36 -10.44 2.72 6.42
C SER A 36 -10.33 2.87 4.91
N LEU A 37 -9.41 3.73 4.44
CA LEU A 37 -9.13 3.88 3.01
C LEU A 37 -8.55 2.57 2.44
N PHE A 38 -7.55 1.99 3.12
CA PHE A 38 -6.96 0.71 2.71
C PHE A 38 -8.01 -0.40 2.58
N ARG A 39 -8.85 -0.57 3.60
CA ARG A 39 -9.94 -1.56 3.63
C ARG A 39 -10.96 -1.33 2.52
N ARG A 40 -11.34 -0.08 2.27
CA ARG A 40 -12.29 0.27 1.19
C ARG A 40 -11.70 -0.12 -0.17
N TRP A 41 -10.45 0.24 -0.44
CA TRP A 41 -9.78 -0.07 -1.71
C TRP A 41 -9.50 -1.55 -1.89
N GLN A 42 -9.22 -2.29 -0.81
CA GLN A 42 -9.10 -3.74 -0.84
C GLN A 42 -10.41 -4.39 -1.26
N ARG A 43 -11.55 -3.96 -0.68
CA ARG A 43 -12.87 -4.49 -1.05
C ARG A 43 -13.31 -4.10 -2.45
N SER A 44 -12.91 -2.93 -2.92
CA SER A 44 -13.26 -2.42 -4.25
C SER A 44 -12.30 -2.88 -5.35
N GLY A 45 -11.25 -3.64 -5.05
CA GLY A 45 -10.26 -4.09 -6.06
C GLY A 45 -9.36 -2.97 -6.60
N VAL A 46 -9.42 -1.76 -6.02
CA VAL A 46 -8.68 -0.57 -6.47
C VAL A 46 -7.16 -0.79 -6.38
N TRP A 47 -6.70 -1.60 -5.43
CA TRP A 47 -5.27 -1.92 -5.31
C TRP A 47 -4.71 -2.62 -6.54
N VAL A 48 -5.48 -3.54 -7.12
CA VAL A 48 -5.06 -4.25 -8.34
C VAL A 48 -4.91 -3.26 -9.48
N GLN A 49 -5.92 -2.40 -9.68
CA GLN A 49 -5.90 -1.38 -10.72
C GLN A 49 -4.76 -0.37 -10.54
N LEU A 50 -4.50 0.06 -9.30
CA LEU A 50 -3.44 1.01 -8.99
C LEU A 50 -2.06 0.40 -9.27
N VAL A 51 -1.83 -0.84 -8.83
CA VAL A 51 -0.56 -1.55 -9.07
C VAL A 51 -0.36 -1.78 -10.56
N THR A 52 -1.37 -2.23 -11.28
CA THR A 52 -1.30 -2.42 -12.74
C THR A 52 -1.03 -1.11 -13.47
N ALA A 53 -1.69 -0.01 -13.08
CA ALA A 53 -1.45 1.30 -13.69
C ALA A 53 -0.04 1.83 -13.40
N MET A 54 0.47 1.62 -12.18
CA MET A 54 1.85 1.98 -11.82
C MET A 54 2.89 1.11 -12.53
N GLN A 55 2.63 -0.20 -12.68
CA GLN A 55 3.46 -1.10 -13.47
C GLN A 55 3.49 -0.65 -14.93
N ALA A 56 2.34 -0.41 -15.56
CA ALA A 56 2.27 0.08 -16.93
C ALA A 56 3.01 1.42 -17.12
N ARG A 57 2.94 2.32 -16.13
CA ARG A 57 3.67 3.58 -16.17
C ARG A 57 5.18 3.41 -15.98
N ALA A 58 5.59 2.51 -15.09
CA ALA A 58 7.01 2.24 -14.82
C ALA A 58 7.68 1.43 -15.95
N ASP A 59 6.91 0.60 -16.65
CA ASP A 59 7.30 -0.09 -17.89
C ASP A 59 7.55 0.93 -19.01
N ALA A 60 6.61 1.87 -19.18
CA ALA A 60 6.75 2.97 -20.14
C ALA A 60 7.93 3.93 -19.82
N ASP A 61 8.34 4.03 -18.55
CA ASP A 61 9.47 4.88 -18.10
C ASP A 61 10.81 4.11 -18.09
N GLY A 62 10.83 2.83 -18.52
CA GLY A 62 12.03 1.99 -18.59
C GLY A 62 12.68 1.65 -17.25
N ARG A 63 11.94 1.77 -16.13
CA ARG A 63 12.47 1.73 -14.75
C ARG A 63 12.13 0.47 -13.96
N LEU A 64 11.46 -0.51 -14.56
CA LEU A 64 11.10 -1.74 -13.86
C LEU A 64 12.28 -2.72 -13.77
N CYS A 65 13.00 -2.66 -12.65
CA CYS A 65 13.58 -3.90 -12.10
C CYS A 65 12.41 -4.73 -11.53
N TRP A 66 12.21 -5.94 -12.06
CA TRP A 66 11.22 -6.90 -11.58
C TRP A 66 11.53 -7.33 -10.14
N LYS A 67 11.18 -6.51 -9.15
CA LYS A 67 11.05 -6.95 -7.75
C LYS A 67 9.57 -6.98 -7.40
N VAL A 68 8.92 -8.05 -7.87
CA VAL A 68 7.61 -8.44 -7.37
C VAL A 68 7.83 -8.89 -5.92
N ASN A 69 7.40 -8.06 -4.97
CA ASN A 69 7.31 -8.50 -3.59
C ASN A 69 5.97 -9.23 -3.43
N VAL A 70 6.03 -10.57 -3.44
CA VAL A 70 4.93 -11.44 -3.03
C VAL A 70 5.12 -11.69 -1.54
N ASP A 71 4.37 -10.99 -0.68
CA ASP A 71 4.25 -11.37 0.73
C ASP A 71 3.36 -12.63 0.80
N SER A 72 3.98 -13.80 0.68
CA SER A 72 3.36 -15.09 1.02
C SER A 72 3.50 -15.34 2.53
N THR A 73 2.57 -14.80 3.33
CA THR A 73 2.40 -15.27 4.71
C THR A 73 1.53 -16.52 4.74
N ILE A 74 2.07 -17.65 4.27
CA ILE A 74 1.57 -18.97 4.63
C ILE A 74 2.17 -19.32 5.99
N CYS A 75 1.43 -19.07 7.06
CA CYS A 75 1.73 -19.64 8.37
C CYS A 75 1.40 -21.13 8.32
N ARG A 76 2.41 -21.98 8.07
CA ARG A 76 2.28 -23.43 8.25
C ARG A 76 2.40 -23.73 9.74
N ALA A 77 1.36 -24.36 10.30
CA ALA A 77 1.30 -24.83 11.68
C ALA A 77 2.41 -25.86 11.99
N ARG A 78 2.83 -25.88 13.25
CA ARG A 78 3.39 -27.08 13.90
C ARG A 78 2.84 -27.18 15.30
#